data_AF-A0AAV9VKZ3-F1
#
_entry.id   AF-A0AAV9VKZ3-F1
#
_cell.length_a   1.000
_cell.length_b   1.000
_cell.length_c   1.000
_cell.angle_alpha   90.00
_cell.angle_beta   90.00
_cell.angle_gamma   90.00
#
_symmetry.space_group_name_H-M   'P 1'
#
loop_
_entity.id
_entity.type
_entity.pdbx_description
1 polymer ?
#
loop_
_entity_poly.entity_id
_entity_poly.type
_entity_poly.pdbx_seq_one_letter_code
_entity_poly.pdbx_strand_id
1 'polypeptide(L)'
;MCTLTPNPGLRSPPNKASFYTHPTDNVLTTRILYREECIRKFSAFFRNDPDWVEKLDDPVYFGQKLKKAKENAEFSFTLNQAIAVWSDEDGEFAWRELREAYRPFVMKYREDGKRAEPTIDAVWKADQLVEESVQKALIEAVKTLEDVPEEENVWQRQSTGSPFLNLVHPSQWPLIYGLTTTSNGDVIQTPPMPGYIPPQPGLTQYYAPEIVNSYSVRFGWLPSEFEVSEDGKVRIASYINNLATERQQRLFYPVLEKIFEGFVPLFNHVLADLREGKPEFRRVKWDADYSPETVDDSHKDTNPEMKEKPKLATTWEDFLKDPILEQSLPTGPGQIMGRDPRERLTGGMWTPPPPEVLEDVKLEGKTAKVIVKMTHIVLTPDRRWYTGGDWRVEGLKNERTVACGVYCYQQENITEYGLSFRRGFDKDKEEEEMGFFGTESNDTCQGIGNVELMENRGVVFPNIYHNRGWACCLRDETKTGYVKLLEFLLCEPSEEFTIQTTRNVPAQQPEIRQERLHALRQACKLRGRLPPELIYEIEEHVPPSISKDEAMEYYGEIWTEGVEWTECILQMGGDASFYVRSKPTNESFDMISSPTSYLWTTFKTRY
;
A
#
# COMPACT_ATOMS: atom_id res chain seq x y z
N MET A 1 46.31 -4.54 -36.21
CA MET A 1 45.79 -3.52 -37.17
C MET A 1 44.48 -4.10 -37.71
N CYS A 2 43.29 -3.54 -37.54
CA CYS A 2 42.90 -2.14 -37.45
C CYS A 2 41.93 -1.87 -36.29
N THR A 3 42.08 -0.68 -35.74
CA THR A 3 41.19 0.06 -34.84
C THR A 3 39.94 0.54 -35.57
N LEU A 4 38.77 0.47 -34.93
CA LEU A 4 37.62 1.31 -35.26
C LEU A 4 37.35 2.24 -34.08
N THR A 5 37.56 3.53 -34.32
CA THR A 5 37.27 4.65 -33.42
C THR A 5 35.75 4.88 -33.31
N PRO A 6 35.23 5.29 -32.14
CA PRO A 6 33.81 5.64 -31.99
C PRO A 6 33.51 6.99 -32.63
N ASN A 7 32.33 7.08 -33.26
CA ASN A 7 31.79 8.27 -33.88
C ASN A 7 31.30 9.26 -32.79
N PRO A 8 31.82 10.51 -32.70
CA PRO A 8 31.39 11.48 -31.70
C PRO A 8 30.20 12.28 -32.25
N GLY A 9 29.02 11.70 -32.16
CA GLY A 9 27.75 12.39 -32.41
C GLY A 9 26.85 12.20 -31.20
N LEU A 10 26.54 13.30 -30.50
CA LEU A 10 25.74 13.34 -29.29
C LEU A 10 24.52 12.41 -29.36
N ARG A 11 24.56 11.34 -28.56
CA ARG A 11 23.37 10.74 -27.99
C ARG A 11 23.59 10.78 -26.49
N SER A 12 22.85 11.65 -25.81
CA SER A 12 22.56 11.48 -24.40
C SER A 12 22.15 10.02 -24.19
N PRO A 13 22.72 9.31 -23.20
CA PRO A 13 22.27 7.95 -22.91
C PRO A 13 20.75 8.01 -22.65
N PRO A 14 19.97 7.03 -23.13
CA PRO A 14 18.56 6.95 -22.76
C PRO A 14 18.50 6.96 -21.23
N ASN A 15 17.66 7.82 -20.65
CA ASN A 15 17.34 7.83 -19.22
C ASN A 15 17.28 6.38 -18.75
N LYS A 16 18.14 5.99 -17.80
CA LYS A 16 17.97 4.69 -17.15
C LYS A 16 16.55 4.68 -16.61
N ALA A 17 15.76 3.68 -16.99
CA ALA A 17 14.45 3.49 -16.39
C ALA A 17 14.65 3.41 -14.87
N SER A 18 13.79 4.06 -14.07
CA SER A 18 13.89 3.95 -12.62
C SER A 18 13.96 2.48 -12.21
N PHE A 19 14.79 2.17 -11.22
CA PHE A 19 14.84 0.86 -10.60
C PHE A 19 13.57 0.56 -9.79
N TYR A 20 12.84 1.59 -9.36
CA TYR A 20 11.60 1.41 -8.60
C TYR A 20 10.41 1.49 -9.54
N THR A 21 9.70 0.38 -9.62
CA THR A 21 8.47 0.28 -10.41
C THR A 21 7.42 1.27 -9.92
N HIS A 22 6.90 2.08 -10.84
CA HIS A 22 5.67 2.83 -10.66
C HIS A 22 4.45 2.04 -11.21
N PRO A 23 3.24 2.21 -10.66
CA PRO A 23 2.01 1.57 -11.19
C PRO A 23 1.79 1.76 -12.70
N THR A 24 2.36 2.82 -13.28
CA THR A 24 2.22 3.18 -14.71
C THR A 24 3.44 2.83 -15.56
N ASP A 25 4.38 2.02 -15.04
CA ASP A 25 5.54 1.51 -15.79
C ASP A 25 5.22 0.17 -16.49
N ASN A 26 3.93 -0.15 -16.64
CA ASN A 26 3.41 -1.36 -17.27
C ASN A 26 3.87 -2.65 -16.57
N VAL A 27 3.86 -2.64 -15.24
CA VAL A 27 4.30 -3.79 -14.44
C VAL A 27 3.11 -4.64 -14.06
N LEU A 28 2.81 -5.58 -14.94
CA LEU A 28 1.93 -6.69 -14.63
C LEU A 28 2.75 -7.78 -13.95
N THR A 29 2.18 -8.32 -12.89
CA THR A 29 2.78 -9.43 -12.13
C THR A 29 2.31 -10.76 -12.69
N THR A 30 3.05 -11.85 -12.44
CA THR A 30 2.51 -13.19 -12.74
C THR A 30 1.40 -13.53 -11.73
N ARG A 31 0.32 -14.14 -12.22
CA ARG A 31 -0.80 -14.60 -11.39
C ARG A 31 -0.33 -15.66 -10.39
N ILE A 32 -0.72 -15.52 -9.12
CA ILE A 32 -0.38 -16.45 -8.05
C ILE A 32 -1.34 -17.64 -8.06
N LEU A 33 -0.84 -18.86 -7.96
CA LEU A 33 -1.69 -20.05 -7.83
C LEU A 33 -2.47 -20.04 -6.51
N TYR A 34 -3.69 -20.57 -6.51
CA TYR A 34 -4.57 -20.61 -5.33
C TYR A 34 -3.90 -21.31 -4.13
N ARG A 35 -3.13 -22.37 -4.40
CA ARG A 35 -2.30 -23.04 -3.41
C ARG A 35 -1.29 -22.10 -2.74
N GLU A 36 -0.60 -21.28 -3.53
CA GLU A 36 0.33 -20.29 -3.00
C GLU A 36 -0.40 -19.19 -2.22
N GLU A 37 -1.57 -18.77 -2.69
CA GLU A 37 -2.42 -17.80 -1.99
C GLU A 37 -2.77 -18.30 -0.57
N CYS A 38 -3.16 -19.57 -0.43
CA CYS A 38 -3.45 -20.19 0.87
C CYS A 38 -2.23 -20.20 1.80
N ILE A 39 -1.06 -20.59 1.29
CA ILE A 39 0.20 -20.61 2.08
C ILE A 39 0.56 -19.19 2.55
N ARG A 40 0.54 -18.21 1.64
CA ARG A 40 0.82 -16.80 1.93
C ARG A 40 -0.12 -16.24 2.99
N LYS A 41 -1.43 -16.48 2.83
CA LYS A 41 -2.47 -16.04 3.76
C LYS A 41 -2.30 -16.64 5.15
N PHE A 42 -2.03 -17.96 5.24
CA PHE A 42 -1.78 -18.62 6.51
C PHE A 42 -0.53 -18.07 7.21
N SER A 43 0.58 -17.91 6.47
CA SER A 43 1.83 -17.34 7.00
C SER A 43 1.62 -15.93 7.56
N ALA A 44 0.97 -15.05 6.80
CA ALA A 44 0.65 -13.68 7.24
C ALA A 44 -0.30 -13.67 8.46
N PHE A 45 -1.32 -14.53 8.44
CA PHE A 45 -2.27 -14.66 9.54
C PHE A 45 -1.59 -15.13 10.84
N PHE A 46 -0.70 -16.12 10.77
CA PHE A 46 0.04 -16.60 11.93
C PHE A 46 0.95 -15.50 12.51
N ARG A 47 1.65 -14.74 11.64
CA ARG A 47 2.53 -13.63 12.05
C ARG A 47 1.79 -12.40 12.58
N ASN A 48 0.48 -12.32 12.40
CA ASN A 48 -0.34 -11.26 12.99
C ASN A 48 -0.73 -11.55 14.44
N ASP A 49 -0.55 -12.78 14.94
CA ASP A 49 -0.73 -13.05 16.36
C ASP A 49 0.33 -12.29 17.18
N PRO A 50 -0.05 -11.70 18.33
CA PRO A 50 0.94 -11.23 19.30
C PRO A 50 1.86 -12.39 19.70
N ASP A 51 3.16 -12.15 19.84
CA ASP A 51 4.14 -13.18 20.26
C ASP A 51 4.14 -14.43 19.35
N TRP A 52 3.89 -14.25 18.05
CA TRP A 52 3.83 -15.36 17.08
C TRP A 52 5.14 -16.15 17.05
N VAL A 53 6.28 -15.50 17.32
CA VAL A 53 7.60 -16.10 17.32
C VAL A 53 7.71 -17.20 18.38
N GLU A 54 7.22 -16.91 19.58
CA GLU A 54 7.17 -17.82 20.71
C GLU A 54 6.10 -18.90 20.50
N LYS A 55 4.94 -18.52 19.97
CA LYS A 55 3.85 -19.45 19.65
C LYS A 55 4.21 -20.47 18.57
N LEU A 56 5.21 -20.18 17.74
CA LEU A 56 5.70 -21.12 16.73
C LEU A 56 6.36 -22.37 17.36
N ASP A 57 6.84 -22.28 18.61
CA ASP A 57 7.38 -23.43 19.35
C ASP A 57 6.28 -24.34 19.94
N ASP A 58 5.01 -23.91 19.92
CA ASP A 58 3.87 -24.73 20.32
C ASP A 58 3.28 -25.45 19.09
N PRO A 59 3.60 -26.74 18.88
CA PRO A 59 3.11 -27.49 17.73
C PRO A 59 1.59 -27.69 17.78
N VAL A 60 0.97 -27.70 18.96
CA VAL A 60 -0.48 -27.81 19.12
C VAL A 60 -1.14 -26.53 18.65
N TYR A 61 -0.59 -25.37 19.03
CA TYR A 61 -1.09 -24.08 18.57
C TYR A 61 -1.00 -23.93 17.05
N PHE A 62 0.18 -24.24 16.48
CA PHE A 62 0.38 -24.22 15.03
C PHE A 62 -0.59 -25.17 14.33
N GLY A 63 -0.75 -26.39 14.83
CA GLY A 63 -1.66 -27.38 14.28
C GLY A 63 -3.12 -26.97 14.30
N GLN A 64 -3.59 -26.35 15.40
CA GLN A 64 -4.95 -25.82 15.48
C GLN A 64 -5.19 -24.69 14.48
N LYS A 65 -4.20 -23.82 14.28
CA LYS A 65 -4.25 -22.73 13.31
C LYS A 65 -4.27 -23.26 11.88
N LEU A 66 -3.40 -24.24 11.56
CA LEU A 66 -3.36 -24.89 10.26
C LEU A 66 -4.68 -25.62 9.98
N LYS A 67 -5.22 -26.36 10.96
CA LYS A 67 -6.52 -27.03 10.82
C LYS A 67 -7.63 -26.05 10.45
N LYS A 68 -7.73 -24.91 11.15
CA LYS A 68 -8.71 -23.87 10.82
C LYS A 68 -8.48 -23.28 9.42
N ALA A 69 -7.22 -23.11 9.00
CA ALA A 69 -6.90 -22.67 7.65
C ALA A 69 -7.31 -23.71 6.58
N LYS A 70 -7.16 -25.01 6.88
CA LYS A 70 -7.64 -26.11 6.03
C LYS A 70 -9.17 -26.04 5.89
N GLU A 71 -9.90 -26.03 7.01
CA GLU A 71 -11.37 -25.95 7.05
C GLU A 71 -11.92 -24.74 6.26
N ASN A 72 -11.24 -23.59 6.32
CA ASN A 72 -11.63 -22.39 5.58
C ASN A 72 -11.29 -22.43 4.08
N ALA A 73 -10.31 -23.23 3.67
CA ALA A 73 -9.86 -23.33 2.27
C ALA A 73 -10.57 -24.43 1.47
N GLU A 74 -11.37 -25.28 2.14
CA GLU A 74 -12.09 -26.40 1.51
C GLU A 74 -13.11 -25.97 0.46
N PHE A 75 -13.60 -24.73 0.51
CA PHE A 75 -14.57 -24.19 -0.44
C PHE A 75 -14.13 -22.85 -1.01
N SER A 76 -13.80 -22.83 -2.30
CA SER A 76 -13.58 -21.59 -3.02
C SER A 76 -14.93 -21.02 -3.42
N PHE A 77 -15.35 -19.95 -2.75
CA PHE A 77 -16.57 -19.22 -3.10
C PHE A 77 -16.47 -18.58 -4.48
N THR A 78 -15.29 -18.11 -4.87
CA THR A 78 -15.03 -17.51 -6.20
C THR A 78 -15.25 -18.52 -7.32
N LEU A 79 -14.84 -19.78 -7.11
CA LEU A 79 -14.99 -20.83 -8.10
C LEU A 79 -16.28 -21.65 -7.93
N ASN A 80 -17.03 -21.39 -6.85
CA ASN A 80 -18.19 -22.15 -6.41
C ASN A 80 -17.91 -23.68 -6.35
N GLN A 81 -16.72 -24.05 -5.89
CA GLN A 81 -16.20 -25.43 -5.93
C GLN A 81 -15.42 -25.77 -4.67
N ALA A 82 -15.45 -27.05 -4.29
CA ALA A 82 -14.61 -27.57 -3.23
C ALA A 82 -13.22 -27.92 -3.77
N ILE A 83 -12.16 -27.36 -3.19
CA ILE A 83 -10.78 -27.52 -3.66
C ILE A 83 -9.92 -28.05 -2.50
N ALA A 84 -9.29 -29.21 -2.70
CA ALA A 84 -8.35 -29.75 -1.74
C ALA A 84 -6.97 -29.09 -1.93
N VAL A 85 -6.72 -28.00 -1.21
CA VAL A 85 -5.48 -27.21 -1.38
C VAL A 85 -4.31 -27.71 -0.53
N TRP A 86 -4.57 -28.08 0.72
CA TRP A 86 -3.52 -28.33 1.72
C TRP A 86 -3.11 -29.80 1.79
N SER A 87 -1.85 -30.08 1.47
CA SER A 87 -1.14 -31.34 1.76
C SER A 87 -0.26 -31.22 3.02
N ASP A 88 0.30 -32.33 3.48
CA ASP A 88 1.26 -32.33 4.59
C ASP A 88 2.53 -31.55 4.23
N GLU A 89 2.94 -31.62 2.96
CA GLU A 89 4.04 -30.85 2.37
C GLU A 89 3.80 -29.33 2.51
N ASP A 90 2.55 -28.87 2.35
CA ASP A 90 2.19 -27.45 2.48
C ASP A 90 2.27 -26.96 3.92
N GLY A 91 1.80 -27.78 4.86
CA GLY A 91 1.89 -27.50 6.28
C GLY A 91 3.34 -27.44 6.76
N GLU A 92 4.16 -28.40 6.32
CA GLU A 92 5.60 -28.41 6.60
C GLU A 92 6.29 -27.21 5.98
N PHE A 93 6.03 -26.88 4.72
CA PHE A 93 6.61 -25.72 4.06
C PHE A 93 6.27 -24.41 4.79
N ALA A 94 5.00 -24.20 5.14
CA ALA A 94 4.59 -22.99 5.85
C ALA A 94 5.27 -22.87 7.22
N TRP A 95 5.37 -23.98 7.96
CA TRP A 95 6.08 -24.00 9.24
C TRP A 95 7.58 -23.72 9.07
N ARG A 96 8.23 -24.36 8.10
CA ARG A 96 9.66 -24.16 7.83
C ARG A 96 9.94 -22.73 7.40
N GLU A 97 9.12 -22.13 6.55
CA GLU A 97 9.27 -20.72 6.17
C GLU A 97 9.16 -19.79 7.39
N LEU A 98 8.18 -20.03 8.27
CA LEU A 98 8.04 -19.25 9.51
C LEU A 98 9.25 -19.42 10.44
N ARG A 99 9.75 -20.66 10.57
CA ARG A 99 10.81 -21.03 11.55
C ARG A 99 12.21 -20.70 11.06
N GLU A 100 12.51 -20.98 9.81
CA GLU A 100 13.86 -20.90 9.22
C GLU A 100 14.12 -19.55 8.56
N ALA A 101 13.08 -18.83 8.12
CA ALA A 101 13.22 -17.55 7.42
C ALA A 101 12.68 -16.34 8.22
N TYR A 102 11.38 -16.29 8.53
CA TYR A 102 10.80 -15.12 9.19
C TYR A 102 11.30 -14.93 10.63
N ARG A 103 11.29 -16.00 11.44
CA ARG A 103 11.62 -15.92 12.87
C ARG A 103 13.05 -15.42 13.13
N PRO A 104 14.10 -15.97 12.49
CA PRO A 104 15.46 -15.51 12.73
C PRO A 104 15.66 -14.05 12.36
N PHE A 105 15.02 -13.59 11.26
CA PHE A 105 15.04 -12.18 10.87
C PHE A 105 14.40 -11.30 11.94
N VAL A 106 13.16 -11.59 12.34
CA VAL A 106 12.41 -10.76 13.30
C VAL A 106 13.09 -10.72 14.66
N MET A 107 13.59 -11.86 15.15
CA MET A 107 14.35 -11.91 16.42
C MET A 107 15.60 -11.04 16.36
N LYS A 108 16.41 -11.17 15.31
CA LYS A 108 17.62 -10.35 15.13
C LYS A 108 17.28 -8.85 15.04
N TYR A 109 16.25 -8.49 14.28
CA TYR A 109 15.84 -7.09 14.14
C TYR A 109 15.38 -6.49 15.46
N ARG A 110 14.61 -7.25 16.27
CA ARG A 110 14.20 -6.83 17.60
C ARG A 110 15.39 -6.69 18.56
N GLU A 111 16.36 -7.60 18.51
CA GLU A 111 17.61 -7.52 19.29
C GLU A 111 18.43 -6.27 18.96
N ASP A 112 18.45 -5.87 17.69
CA ASP A 112 19.08 -4.62 17.23
C ASP A 112 18.27 -3.36 17.61
N GLY A 113 17.16 -3.50 18.35
CA GLY A 113 16.27 -2.41 18.75
C GLY A 113 15.38 -1.88 17.62
N LYS A 114 15.30 -2.59 16.49
CA LYS A 114 14.47 -2.21 15.33
C LYS A 114 13.06 -2.79 15.47
N ARG A 115 12.09 -2.09 14.90
CA ARG A 115 10.65 -2.43 14.98
C ARG A 115 10.03 -2.92 13.67
N ALA A 116 10.80 -2.89 12.58
CA ALA A 116 10.31 -3.27 11.26
C ALA A 116 10.09 -4.78 11.16
N GLU A 117 8.88 -5.18 10.76
CA GLU A 117 8.51 -6.58 10.54
C GLU A 117 7.76 -6.75 9.21
N PRO A 118 8.03 -7.83 8.46
CA PRO A 118 7.28 -8.13 7.25
C PRO A 118 5.86 -8.61 7.60
N THR A 119 4.88 -8.30 6.75
CA THR A 119 3.52 -8.84 6.82
C THR A 119 3.19 -9.58 5.52
N ILE A 120 2.41 -9.01 4.62
CA ILE A 120 2.30 -9.47 3.24
C ILE A 120 3.66 -9.30 2.55
N ASP A 121 3.98 -10.13 1.56
CA ASP A 121 5.22 -9.97 0.78
C ASP A 121 5.33 -8.54 0.22
N ALA A 122 6.49 -7.91 0.46
CA ALA A 122 6.79 -6.50 0.17
C ALA A 122 5.99 -5.45 0.97
N VAL A 123 5.24 -5.85 2.01
CA VAL A 123 4.58 -4.93 2.94
C VAL A 123 5.23 -5.06 4.31
N TRP A 124 5.59 -3.92 4.88
CA TRP A 124 6.30 -3.83 6.16
C TRP A 124 5.48 -3.06 7.17
N LYS A 125 5.52 -3.47 8.43
CA LYS A 125 4.85 -2.78 9.54
C LYS A 125 5.81 -2.54 10.69
N ALA A 126 5.48 -1.57 11.53
CA ALA A 126 6.05 -1.41 12.85
C ALA A 126 4.93 -1.10 13.85
N ASP A 127 4.84 -1.92 14.89
CA ASP A 127 4.00 -1.66 16.04
C ASP A 127 4.70 -0.69 17.00
N GLN A 128 3.92 0.18 17.64
CA GLN A 128 4.44 1.28 18.45
C GLN A 128 5.48 2.07 17.65
N LEU A 129 5.12 2.56 16.46
CA LEU A 129 6.05 3.19 15.52
C LEU A 129 6.90 4.27 16.20
N VAL A 130 6.27 5.10 17.03
CA VAL A 130 6.91 6.16 17.81
C VAL A 130 6.59 6.05 19.30
N GLU A 131 7.36 6.77 20.11
CA GLU A 131 7.03 6.95 21.53
C GLU A 131 5.66 7.61 21.72
N GLU A 132 4.97 7.23 22.79
CA GLU A 132 3.64 7.75 23.14
C GLU A 132 3.63 9.30 23.29
N SER A 133 4.76 9.89 23.69
CA SER A 133 4.95 11.34 23.77
C SER A 133 4.82 12.03 22.40
N VAL A 134 5.39 11.44 21.35
CA VAL A 134 5.33 11.93 19.97
C VAL A 134 3.91 11.77 19.41
N GLN A 135 3.27 10.62 19.65
CA GLN A 135 1.89 10.37 19.26
C GLN A 135 0.93 11.40 19.89
N LYS A 136 1.04 11.64 21.20
CA LYS A 136 0.23 12.65 21.90
C LYS A 136 0.48 14.06 21.38
N ALA A 137 1.73 14.39 21.06
CA ALA A 137 2.07 15.68 20.46
C ALA A 137 1.40 15.87 19.08
N LEU A 138 1.33 14.81 18.27
CA LEU A 138 0.60 14.87 17.00
C LEU A 138 -0.89 15.10 17.23
N ILE A 139 -1.50 14.34 18.14
CA ILE A 139 -2.94 14.49 18.47
C ILE A 139 -3.24 15.93 18.92
N GLU A 140 -2.40 16.52 19.77
CA GLU A 140 -2.58 17.90 20.23
C GLU A 140 -2.39 18.91 19.10
N ALA A 141 -1.40 18.73 18.22
CA ALA A 141 -1.21 19.58 17.05
C ALA A 141 -2.42 19.52 16.10
N VAL A 142 -2.92 18.31 15.82
CA VAL A 142 -4.06 18.05 14.93
C VAL A 142 -5.35 18.71 15.41
N LYS A 143 -5.56 18.88 16.73
CA LYS A 143 -6.70 19.64 17.25
C LYS A 143 -6.78 21.05 16.67
N THR A 144 -5.64 21.67 16.34
CA THR A 144 -5.61 23.01 15.72
C THR A 144 -6.13 23.04 14.28
N LEU A 145 -6.18 21.89 13.61
CA LEU A 145 -6.79 21.71 12.28
C LEU A 145 -8.24 21.22 12.36
N GLU A 146 -8.63 20.59 13.47
CA GLU A 146 -10.02 20.15 13.73
C GLU A 146 -10.90 21.28 14.29
N ASP A 147 -10.32 22.23 15.02
CA ASP A 147 -11.01 23.38 15.63
C ASP A 147 -11.24 24.50 14.60
N VAL A 148 -11.99 24.17 13.55
CA VAL A 148 -12.41 25.09 12.47
C VAL A 148 -13.95 25.08 12.35
N PRO A 149 -14.56 26.15 11.81
CA PRO A 149 -15.98 26.16 11.50
C PRO A 149 -16.38 24.99 10.59
N GLU A 150 -17.60 24.46 10.73
CA GLU A 150 -18.04 23.26 10.03
C GLU A 150 -17.98 23.41 8.50
N GLU A 151 -18.25 24.62 8.00
CA GLU A 151 -18.16 25.02 6.61
C GLU A 151 -16.74 24.97 6.02
N GLU A 152 -15.70 25.01 6.87
CA GLU A 152 -14.30 24.90 6.44
C GLU A 152 -13.83 23.43 6.35
N ASN A 153 -14.65 22.48 6.79
CA ASN A 153 -14.32 21.06 6.68
C ASN A 153 -14.32 20.57 5.23
N VAL A 154 -13.16 20.07 4.78
CA VAL A 154 -13.00 19.49 3.45
C VAL A 154 -13.31 18.00 3.49
N TRP A 155 -14.56 17.64 3.18
CA TRP A 155 -14.98 16.24 3.04
C TRP A 155 -14.67 15.69 1.65
N GLN A 156 -14.12 14.48 1.56
CA GLN A 156 -13.64 13.87 0.30
C GLN A 156 -14.71 13.76 -0.79
N ARG A 157 -16.00 13.70 -0.44
CA ARG A 157 -17.15 13.76 -1.37
C ARG A 157 -18.35 14.47 -0.72
N GLN A 158 -18.34 15.80 -0.73
CA GLN A 158 -19.38 16.63 -0.10
C GLN A 158 -20.81 16.27 -0.54
N SER A 159 -21.01 15.88 -1.81
CA SER A 159 -22.33 15.54 -2.37
C SER A 159 -22.90 14.19 -1.94
N THR A 160 -22.08 13.29 -1.38
CA THR A 160 -22.49 11.91 -1.02
C THR A 160 -22.47 11.67 0.49
N GLY A 161 -22.13 12.70 1.27
CA GLY A 161 -21.85 12.59 2.70
C GLY A 161 -20.77 11.55 2.94
N SER A 162 -19.53 11.75 2.49
CA SER A 162 -18.38 10.86 2.78
C SER A 162 -17.98 10.91 4.27
N PRO A 163 -17.47 9.83 4.91
CA PRO A 163 -16.97 9.89 6.29
C PRO A 163 -15.53 10.39 6.36
N PHE A 164 -14.92 10.69 5.21
CA PHE A 164 -13.53 11.11 5.10
C PHE A 164 -13.39 12.62 5.20
N LEU A 165 -12.83 13.07 6.31
CA LEU A 165 -12.43 14.44 6.54
C LEU A 165 -10.94 14.60 6.19
N ASN A 166 -10.64 15.47 5.22
CA ASN A 166 -9.29 15.74 4.75
C ASN A 166 -8.72 16.99 5.43
N LEU A 167 -7.86 16.81 6.43
CA LEU A 167 -7.20 17.92 7.12
C LEU A 167 -5.99 18.45 6.34
N VAL A 168 -5.19 17.53 5.80
CA VAL A 168 -4.05 17.82 4.93
C VAL A 168 -4.19 16.96 3.70
N HIS A 169 -4.35 17.56 2.53
CA HIS A 169 -4.47 16.80 1.29
C HIS A 169 -3.82 17.53 0.12
N PRO A 170 -2.95 16.87 -0.66
CA PRO A 170 -2.14 17.51 -1.68
C PRO A 170 -2.96 18.12 -2.82
N SER A 171 -4.17 17.61 -3.08
CA SER A 171 -5.08 18.20 -4.07
C SER A 171 -5.68 19.55 -3.68
N GLN A 172 -5.59 20.00 -2.42
CA GLN A 172 -6.17 21.29 -2.02
C GLN A 172 -5.35 22.47 -2.57
N TRP A 173 -4.04 22.32 -2.70
CA TRP A 173 -3.13 23.36 -3.23
C TRP A 173 -2.16 22.74 -4.23
N PRO A 174 -2.67 22.21 -5.36
CA PRO A 174 -1.89 21.48 -6.32
C PRO A 174 -0.96 22.40 -7.13
N LEU A 175 0.08 21.85 -7.73
CA LEU A 175 0.76 22.46 -8.86
C LEU A 175 -0.20 22.52 -10.04
N ILE A 176 -0.26 23.66 -10.74
CA ILE A 176 -1.06 23.84 -11.97
C ILE A 176 -0.10 24.17 -13.10
N TYR A 177 0.06 23.25 -14.04
CA TYR A 177 0.96 23.45 -15.17
C TYR A 177 0.49 24.61 -16.04
N GLY A 178 1.44 25.44 -16.47
CA GLY A 178 1.18 26.67 -17.22
C GLY A 178 0.71 27.86 -16.38
N LEU A 179 0.48 27.68 -15.07
CA LEU A 179 0.06 28.76 -14.16
C LEU A 179 0.99 28.92 -12.96
N THR A 180 1.31 27.85 -12.24
CA THR A 180 2.16 27.91 -11.05
C THR A 180 3.58 28.28 -11.45
N THR A 181 4.19 29.17 -10.67
CA THR A 181 5.55 29.66 -10.88
C THR A 181 6.52 29.10 -9.84
N THR A 182 7.79 28.98 -10.22
CA THR A 182 8.87 28.72 -9.27
C THR A 182 9.17 29.98 -8.45
N SER A 183 10.02 29.85 -7.43
CA SER A 183 10.50 30.97 -6.61
C SER A 183 11.28 32.02 -7.41
N ASN A 184 11.75 31.68 -8.61
CA ASN A 184 12.42 32.62 -9.52
C ASN A 184 11.44 33.33 -10.48
N GLY A 185 10.15 32.99 -10.43
CA GLY A 185 9.11 33.53 -11.31
C GLY A 185 8.91 32.75 -12.61
N ASP A 186 9.65 31.67 -12.84
CA ASP A 186 9.50 30.85 -14.04
C ASP A 186 8.21 30.03 -13.99
N VAL A 187 7.37 30.12 -15.03
CA VAL A 187 6.13 29.33 -15.14
C VAL A 187 6.47 27.86 -15.39
N ILE A 188 5.97 26.98 -14.52
CA ILE A 188 6.21 25.55 -14.60
C ILE A 188 5.37 24.98 -15.74
N GLN A 189 6.04 24.46 -16.75
CA GLN A 189 5.41 23.82 -17.90
C GLN A 189 5.14 22.34 -17.61
N THR A 190 4.14 21.80 -18.29
CA THR A 190 3.88 20.35 -18.29
C THR A 190 5.14 19.61 -18.74
N PRO A 191 5.56 18.54 -18.02
CA PRO A 191 6.66 17.69 -18.47
C PRO A 191 6.37 17.14 -19.88
N PRO A 192 7.37 17.05 -20.77
CA PRO A 192 7.16 16.46 -22.09
C PRO A 192 6.66 15.01 -21.95
N MET A 193 5.66 14.61 -22.75
CA MET A 193 5.21 13.20 -22.81
C MET A 193 6.47 12.32 -22.97
N PRO A 194 6.68 11.28 -22.14
CA PRO A 194 7.60 10.23 -22.54
C PRO A 194 7.15 9.71 -23.91
N GLY A 195 8.10 9.57 -24.84
CA GLY A 195 7.80 9.16 -26.22
C GLY A 195 6.91 7.91 -26.25
N TYR A 196 5.92 7.89 -27.15
CA TYR A 196 4.96 6.80 -27.32
C TYR A 196 5.64 5.44 -27.19
N ILE A 197 5.32 4.70 -26.13
CA ILE A 197 5.73 3.30 -26.00
C ILE A 197 4.66 2.50 -26.73
N PRO A 198 4.99 1.78 -27.82
CA PRO A 198 4.02 0.96 -28.50
C PRO A 198 3.48 -0.09 -27.51
N PRO A 199 2.15 -0.24 -27.45
CA PRO A 199 1.53 -1.12 -26.48
C PRO A 199 1.97 -2.57 -26.72
N GLN A 200 2.37 -3.26 -25.64
CA GLN A 200 2.77 -4.65 -25.73
C GLN A 200 1.53 -5.57 -25.85
N PRO A 201 1.63 -6.69 -26.58
CA PRO A 201 0.55 -7.69 -26.67
C PRO A 201 0.15 -8.13 -25.25
N GLY A 202 -1.14 -8.04 -24.94
CA GLY A 202 -1.68 -8.26 -23.57
C GLY A 202 -2.48 -7.05 -23.10
N LEU A 203 -1.94 -5.83 -23.27
CA LEU A 203 -2.58 -4.57 -22.87
C LEU A 203 -3.61 -4.02 -23.86
N THR A 204 -3.41 -4.24 -25.16
CA THR A 204 -4.08 -3.45 -26.20
C THR A 204 -5.38 -4.00 -26.75
N GLN A 205 -5.77 -5.22 -26.37
CA GLN A 205 -7.00 -5.79 -26.93
C GLN A 205 -8.25 -5.02 -26.45
N TYR A 206 -8.12 -4.19 -25.41
CA TYR A 206 -9.25 -3.56 -24.72
C TYR A 206 -9.13 -2.04 -24.46
N TYR A 207 -8.00 -1.35 -24.70
CA TYR A 207 -7.82 0.03 -24.22
C TYR A 207 -7.15 1.02 -25.18
N ALA A 208 -7.54 2.29 -25.04
CA ALA A 208 -7.08 3.41 -25.84
C ALA A 208 -5.63 3.83 -25.45
N PRO A 209 -4.70 3.99 -26.40
CA PRO A 209 -3.29 4.32 -26.13
C PRO A 209 -3.07 5.63 -25.37
N GLU A 210 -4.04 6.54 -25.37
CA GLU A 210 -3.96 7.80 -24.63
C GLU A 210 -3.97 7.60 -23.11
N ILE A 211 -4.58 6.51 -22.63
CA ILE A 211 -4.80 6.25 -21.20
C ILE A 211 -3.60 5.52 -20.55
N VAL A 212 -2.87 4.72 -21.32
CA VAL A 212 -1.65 4.00 -20.86
C VAL A 212 -0.45 4.95 -20.76
N ASN A 213 -0.51 6.13 -21.40
CA ASN A 213 0.53 7.16 -21.37
C ASN A 213 0.29 8.25 -20.28
N SER A 214 -0.54 7.95 -19.28
CA SER A 214 -1.18 8.85 -18.29
C SER A 214 -0.24 9.55 -17.31
N TYR A 215 0.14 10.77 -17.64
CA TYR A 215 0.52 11.81 -16.70
C TYR A 215 -0.52 12.94 -16.79
N SER A 216 -0.81 13.61 -15.68
CA SER A 216 -1.69 14.79 -15.76
C SER A 216 -0.98 15.89 -16.52
N VAL A 217 -1.64 16.41 -17.57
CA VAL A 217 -1.14 17.58 -18.30
C VAL A 217 -1.47 18.89 -17.59
N ARG A 218 -2.33 18.84 -16.56
CA ARG A 218 -2.92 20.02 -15.90
C ARG A 218 -2.42 20.21 -14.48
N PHE A 219 -2.32 19.14 -13.70
CA PHE A 219 -2.06 19.23 -12.27
C PHE A 219 -0.89 18.35 -11.81
N GLY A 220 -0.31 18.70 -10.67
CA GLY A 220 0.61 17.81 -9.96
C GLY A 220 0.56 18.00 -8.45
N TRP A 221 0.83 16.94 -7.70
CA TRP A 221 1.05 17.09 -6.26
C TRP A 221 2.47 17.58 -5.95
N LEU A 222 2.58 18.46 -4.95
CA LEU A 222 3.83 19.07 -4.53
C LEU A 222 4.43 18.33 -3.34
N PRO A 223 5.42 17.44 -3.54
CA PRO A 223 6.16 16.83 -2.45
C PRO A 223 7.01 17.85 -1.70
N SER A 224 7.19 17.58 -0.41
CA SER A 224 8.10 18.29 0.48
C SER A 224 9.42 17.55 0.58
N GLU A 225 10.50 18.25 0.84
CA GLU A 225 11.82 17.66 0.98
C GLU A 225 12.14 17.35 2.42
N PHE A 226 12.42 16.08 2.69
CA PHE A 226 12.77 15.55 4.01
C PHE A 226 14.22 15.08 3.92
N GLU A 227 15.12 15.80 4.57
CA GLU A 227 16.53 15.43 4.64
C GLU A 227 16.69 14.34 5.70
N VAL A 228 17.23 13.19 5.31
CA VAL A 228 17.54 12.09 6.21
C VAL A 228 19.05 12.03 6.39
N SER A 229 19.51 12.29 7.60
CA SER A 229 20.93 12.21 7.96
C SER A 229 21.44 10.76 8.00
N GLU A 230 22.77 10.60 8.08
CA GLU A 230 23.44 9.29 8.12
C GLU A 230 23.03 8.43 9.32
N ASP A 231 22.63 9.04 10.44
CA ASP A 231 22.12 8.35 11.64
C ASP A 231 20.59 8.22 11.64
N GLY A 232 19.94 8.51 10.50
CA GLY A 232 18.50 8.36 10.31
C GLY A 232 17.64 9.46 10.91
N LYS A 233 18.23 10.56 11.43
CA LYS A 233 17.46 11.75 11.86
C LYS A 233 16.91 12.52 10.68
N VAL A 234 15.68 12.98 10.83
CA VAL A 234 14.93 13.61 9.74
C VAL A 234 14.78 15.10 10.02
N ARG A 235 14.94 15.91 8.97
CA ARG A 235 14.64 17.33 8.98
C ARG A 235 13.76 17.69 7.79
N ILE A 236 12.63 18.34 8.04
CA ILE A 236 11.78 18.88 6.98
C ILE A 236 12.44 20.15 6.45
N ALA A 237 12.91 20.10 5.20
CA ALA A 237 13.75 21.13 4.60
C ALA A 237 13.00 22.10 3.68
N SER A 238 11.77 21.76 3.30
CA SER A 238 10.84 22.65 2.59
C SER A 238 9.43 22.54 3.17
N TYR A 239 8.56 23.51 2.90
CA TYR A 239 7.25 23.55 3.56
C TYR A 239 6.38 22.34 3.18
N ILE A 240 5.60 21.81 4.12
CA ILE A 240 4.56 20.83 3.84
C ILE A 240 3.34 21.54 3.28
N ASN A 241 2.84 21.07 2.13
CA ASN A 241 1.63 21.61 1.54
C ASN A 241 0.48 21.55 2.57
N ASN A 242 -0.33 22.60 2.66
CA ASN A 242 -1.35 22.82 3.71
C ASN A 242 -0.83 23.10 5.13
N LEU A 243 0.46 22.91 5.42
CA LEU A 243 1.10 23.18 6.72
C LEU A 243 2.26 24.17 6.58
N ALA A 244 2.01 25.28 5.89
CA ALA A 244 3.05 26.22 5.47
C ALA A 244 3.22 27.43 6.40
N THR A 245 2.26 27.76 7.28
CA THR A 245 2.36 28.94 8.17
C THR A 245 3.44 28.75 9.21
N GLU A 246 4.07 29.82 9.71
CA GLU A 246 5.12 29.68 10.75
C GLU A 246 4.61 28.93 11.99
N ARG A 247 3.35 29.16 12.37
CA ARG A 247 2.72 28.47 13.51
C ARG A 247 2.58 26.97 13.23
N GLN A 248 2.09 26.59 12.05
CA GLN A 248 1.97 25.17 11.68
C GLN A 248 3.35 24.51 11.62
N GLN A 249 4.36 25.16 11.04
CA GLN A 249 5.72 24.62 10.98
C GLN A 249 6.25 24.30 12.39
N ARG A 250 6.11 25.24 13.33
CA ARG A 250 6.57 25.05 14.73
C ARG A 250 5.82 23.94 15.47
N LEU A 251 4.54 23.76 15.20
CA LEU A 251 3.70 22.76 15.88
C LEU A 251 3.86 21.35 15.28
N PHE A 252 3.91 21.24 13.96
CA PHE A 252 3.85 19.96 13.27
C PHE A 252 5.21 19.39 12.92
N TYR A 253 6.18 20.21 12.49
CA TYR A 253 7.38 19.66 11.84
C TYR A 253 8.24 18.83 12.79
N PRO A 254 8.53 19.24 14.03
CA PRO A 254 9.30 18.42 14.96
C PRO A 254 8.64 17.05 15.24
N VAL A 255 7.30 16.99 15.20
CA VAL A 255 6.55 15.76 15.41
C VAL A 255 6.57 14.89 14.16
N LEU A 256 6.33 15.46 12.98
CA LEU A 256 6.34 14.73 11.71
C LEU A 256 7.73 14.21 11.34
N GLU A 257 8.80 14.96 11.67
CA GLU A 257 10.19 14.50 11.57
C GLU A 257 10.38 13.21 12.38
N LYS A 258 9.95 13.19 13.65
CA LYS A 258 10.07 12.01 14.52
C LYS A 258 9.25 10.82 14.06
N ILE A 259 8.07 11.07 13.48
CA ILE A 259 7.25 9.99 12.91
C ILE A 259 7.91 9.44 11.64
N PHE A 260 8.40 10.31 10.76
CA PHE A 260 9.08 9.89 9.55
C PHE A 260 10.40 9.15 9.86
N GLU A 261 11.13 9.51 10.92
CA GLU A 261 12.28 8.73 11.44
C GLU A 261 11.89 7.26 11.68
N GLY A 262 10.70 7.00 12.24
CA GLY A 262 10.19 5.63 12.42
C GLY A 262 9.83 4.93 11.12
N PHE A 263 9.45 5.68 10.07
CA PHE A 263 9.13 5.15 8.74
C PHE A 263 10.34 4.85 7.88
N VAL A 264 11.48 5.55 8.07
CA VAL A 264 12.70 5.37 7.25
C VAL A 264 13.09 3.90 7.10
N PRO A 265 13.20 3.09 8.17
CA PRO A 265 13.51 1.67 8.03
C PRO A 265 12.47 0.89 7.21
N LEU A 266 11.18 1.22 7.34
CA LEU A 266 10.11 0.54 6.61
C LEU A 266 10.17 0.88 5.10
N PHE A 267 10.39 2.15 4.76
CA PHE A 267 10.60 2.57 3.37
C PHE A 267 11.84 1.92 2.75
N ASN A 268 12.95 1.85 3.48
CA ASN A 268 14.18 1.20 3.00
C ASN A 268 13.92 -0.26 2.59
N HIS A 269 13.16 -1.01 3.38
CA HIS A 269 12.81 -2.40 3.03
C HIS A 269 11.90 -2.48 1.81
N VAL A 270 10.88 -1.62 1.71
CA VAL A 270 10.00 -1.61 0.52
C VAL A 270 10.75 -1.23 -0.75
N LEU A 271 11.65 -0.25 -0.70
CA LEU A 271 12.51 0.11 -1.82
C LEU A 271 13.43 -1.05 -2.21
N ALA A 272 13.98 -1.77 -1.23
CA ALA A 272 14.82 -2.93 -1.48
C ALA A 272 14.03 -4.10 -2.09
N ASP A 273 12.81 -4.35 -1.60
CA ASP A 273 11.91 -5.35 -2.15
C ASP A 273 11.50 -5.04 -3.59
N LEU A 274 11.23 -3.77 -3.90
CA LEU A 274 10.96 -3.31 -5.28
C LEU A 274 12.15 -3.57 -6.20
N ARG A 275 13.36 -3.22 -5.73
CA ARG A 275 14.59 -3.41 -6.49
C ARG A 275 14.91 -4.88 -6.76
N GLU A 276 14.63 -5.75 -5.80
CA GLU A 276 14.87 -7.20 -5.92
C GLU A 276 13.74 -7.93 -6.64
N GLY A 277 12.68 -7.23 -7.08
CA GLY A 277 11.53 -7.85 -7.72
C GLY A 277 10.76 -8.81 -6.80
N LYS A 278 10.80 -8.59 -5.48
CA LYS A 278 10.13 -9.43 -4.48
C LYS A 278 8.61 -9.57 -4.68
N PRO A 279 7.89 -8.59 -5.26
CA PRO A 279 6.51 -8.82 -5.67
C PRO A 279 6.35 -10.08 -6.56
N GLU A 280 7.32 -10.42 -7.42
CA GLU A 280 7.25 -11.61 -8.29
C GLU A 280 7.66 -12.92 -7.62
N PHE A 281 8.05 -12.90 -6.34
CA PHE A 281 8.52 -14.11 -5.66
C PHE A 281 7.45 -15.22 -5.60
N ARG A 282 7.80 -16.45 -5.97
CA ARG A 282 6.87 -17.60 -6.05
C ARG A 282 7.23 -18.73 -5.09
N ARG A 283 6.25 -19.16 -4.31
CA ARG A 283 6.32 -20.39 -3.49
C ARG A 283 5.83 -21.62 -4.25
N VAL A 284 4.90 -21.45 -5.18
CA VAL A 284 4.35 -22.54 -6.01
C VAL A 284 4.54 -22.21 -7.48
N LYS A 285 5.04 -23.19 -8.23
CA LYS A 285 5.17 -23.14 -9.69
C LYS A 285 4.29 -24.20 -10.34
N TRP A 286 3.99 -23.97 -11.61
CA TRP A 286 3.44 -24.98 -12.50
C TRP A 286 4.56 -25.73 -13.22
N ASP A 287 4.54 -27.06 -13.16
CA ASP A 287 5.49 -27.94 -13.85
C ASP A 287 4.90 -28.41 -15.18
N ALA A 288 5.08 -27.61 -16.24
CA ALA A 288 4.53 -27.88 -17.57
C ALA A 288 5.10 -29.15 -18.22
N ASP A 289 6.31 -29.56 -17.84
CA ASP A 289 7.01 -30.73 -18.38
C ASP A 289 6.56 -32.05 -17.72
N TYR A 290 5.66 -31.98 -16.74
CA TYR A 290 5.14 -33.17 -16.07
C TYR A 290 4.29 -34.04 -17.03
N SER A 291 4.78 -35.26 -17.27
CA SER A 291 4.04 -36.34 -17.91
C SER A 291 3.79 -37.48 -16.91
N PRO A 292 2.54 -37.93 -16.73
CA PRO A 292 2.20 -39.08 -15.88
C PRO A 292 2.95 -40.37 -16.23
N GLU A 293 3.53 -40.45 -17.43
CA GLU A 293 4.20 -41.65 -17.95
C GLU A 293 5.68 -41.78 -17.51
N THR A 294 6.25 -40.73 -16.89
CA THR A 294 7.69 -40.65 -16.58
C THR A 294 8.02 -40.76 -15.09
N VAL A 295 7.01 -40.73 -14.23
CA VAL A 295 7.14 -40.95 -12.80
C VAL A 295 6.22 -42.13 -12.47
N ASP A 296 6.76 -43.16 -11.85
CA ASP A 296 5.99 -44.29 -11.34
C ASP A 296 5.08 -43.81 -10.19
N ASP A 297 3.99 -43.14 -10.55
CA ASP A 297 2.89 -42.74 -9.66
C ASP A 297 1.99 -43.94 -9.30
N SER A 298 2.56 -45.15 -9.28
CA SER A 298 2.00 -46.27 -8.54
C SER A 298 2.27 -46.12 -7.04
N HIS A 299 1.91 -44.96 -6.47
CA HIS A 299 1.42 -44.95 -5.10
C HIS A 299 0.11 -45.72 -5.11
N LYS A 300 0.25 -47.04 -4.97
CA LYS A 300 -0.83 -47.97 -4.72
C LYS A 300 -1.70 -47.40 -3.62
N ASP A 301 -2.96 -47.16 -3.94
CA ASP A 301 -4.08 -47.26 -3.01
C ASP A 301 -4.02 -48.66 -2.35
N THR A 302 -3.14 -48.85 -1.37
CA THR A 302 -3.25 -49.97 -0.44
C THR A 302 -4.19 -49.54 0.64
N ASN A 303 -5.45 -49.95 0.47
CA ASN A 303 -6.48 -50.07 1.49
C ASN A 303 -5.87 -50.31 2.90
N PRO A 304 -6.00 -49.39 3.86
CA PRO A 304 -5.41 -49.57 5.18
C PRO A 304 -6.29 -50.52 5.99
N GLU A 305 -5.83 -51.76 6.14
CA GLU A 305 -6.30 -52.61 7.25
C GLU A 305 -6.07 -51.84 8.56
N MET A 306 -7.16 -51.66 9.33
CA MET A 306 -7.18 -50.98 10.62
C MET A 306 -6.14 -51.58 11.57
N LYS A 307 -4.99 -50.93 11.71
CA LYS A 307 -4.05 -51.17 12.81
C LYS A 307 -4.41 -50.24 13.97
N GLU A 308 -4.49 -50.81 15.17
CA GLU A 308 -4.84 -50.11 16.40
C GLU A 308 -4.01 -48.83 16.60
N LYS A 309 -4.71 -47.73 16.92
CA LYS A 309 -4.11 -46.41 17.17
C LYS A 309 -3.24 -46.42 18.44
N PRO A 310 -1.96 -45.99 18.39
CA PRO A 310 -1.15 -45.80 19.58
C PRO A 310 -1.49 -44.49 20.32
N LYS A 311 -1.17 -44.47 21.62
CA LYS A 311 -1.47 -43.39 22.58
C LYS A 311 -0.64 -42.12 22.38
N LEU A 312 -1.28 -40.98 22.68
CA LEU A 312 -0.79 -39.60 22.85
C LEU A 312 0.74 -39.38 22.69
N ALA A 313 1.13 -38.64 21.66
CA ALA A 313 2.49 -38.44 21.19
C ALA A 313 3.19 -37.18 21.76
N THR A 314 4.54 -37.15 21.72
CA THR A 314 5.39 -36.13 22.36
C THR A 314 6.48 -35.51 21.44
N THR A 315 6.45 -35.69 20.12
CA THR A 315 7.42 -35.08 19.17
C THR A 315 6.78 -34.60 17.84
N TRP A 316 7.47 -33.72 17.09
CA TRP A 316 7.01 -33.10 15.82
C TRP A 316 6.80 -34.08 14.67
N GLU A 317 7.64 -35.10 14.58
CA GLU A 317 7.53 -36.21 13.60
C GLU A 317 6.29 -37.08 13.84
N ASP A 318 5.74 -37.03 15.05
CA ASP A 318 4.48 -37.70 15.41
C ASP A 318 3.26 -36.77 15.18
N PHE A 319 3.43 -35.44 15.27
CA PHE A 319 2.38 -34.47 14.93
C PHE A 319 2.02 -34.50 13.44
N LEU A 320 3.03 -34.61 12.56
CA LEU A 320 2.80 -34.78 11.10
C LEU A 320 2.10 -36.11 10.74
N LYS A 321 2.07 -37.07 11.68
CA LYS A 321 1.40 -38.37 11.53
C LYS A 321 0.07 -38.45 12.29
N ASP A 322 -0.38 -37.35 12.91
CA ASP A 322 -1.65 -37.31 13.62
C ASP A 322 -2.81 -37.43 12.60
N PRO A 323 -3.79 -38.33 12.80
CA PRO A 323 -4.98 -38.42 11.94
C PRO A 323 -5.81 -37.13 11.86
N ILE A 324 -5.47 -36.07 12.60
CA ILE A 324 -5.97 -34.70 12.40
C ILE A 324 -5.48 -34.10 11.05
N LEU A 325 -4.37 -34.59 10.48
CA LEU A 325 -3.82 -34.17 9.19
C LEU A 325 -4.24 -35.08 8.02
N GLU A 326 -4.55 -36.35 8.27
CA GLU A 326 -5.19 -37.24 7.29
C GLU A 326 -6.60 -36.71 6.97
N GLN A 327 -6.78 -36.15 5.78
CA GLN A 327 -8.13 -35.85 5.28
C GLN A 327 -8.94 -37.14 5.22
N SER A 328 -10.03 -37.21 5.97
CA SER A 328 -11.23 -37.85 5.43
C SER A 328 -11.80 -36.88 4.40
N LEU A 329 -11.48 -37.07 3.11
CA LEU A 329 -12.14 -36.38 2.01
C LEU A 329 -13.66 -36.42 2.25
N PRO A 330 -14.38 -35.28 2.24
CA PRO A 330 -15.83 -35.29 2.36
C PRO A 330 -16.43 -36.19 1.28
N THR A 331 -17.01 -37.33 1.67
CA THR A 331 -17.63 -38.31 0.77
C THR A 331 -19.03 -37.88 0.29
N GLY A 332 -19.26 -36.57 0.16
CA GLY A 332 -20.51 -36.00 -0.35
C GLY A 332 -20.53 -35.97 -1.88
N PRO A 333 -21.70 -36.16 -2.53
CA PRO A 333 -21.81 -36.10 -3.98
C PRO A 333 -21.73 -34.64 -4.46
N GLY A 334 -20.50 -34.18 -4.70
CA GLY A 334 -20.13 -32.94 -5.37
C GLY A 334 -18.62 -32.98 -5.61
N GLN A 335 -18.19 -32.94 -6.88
CA GLN A 335 -16.79 -33.14 -7.27
C GLN A 335 -15.85 -32.20 -6.49
N ILE A 336 -15.11 -32.73 -5.51
CA ILE A 336 -13.90 -32.07 -4.99
C ILE A 336 -12.90 -32.11 -6.13
N MET A 337 -12.43 -30.96 -6.59
CA MET A 337 -11.30 -30.93 -7.51
C MET A 337 -10.04 -31.30 -6.73
N GLY A 338 -9.43 -32.42 -7.13
CA GLY A 338 -8.11 -32.82 -6.63
C GLY A 338 -7.04 -31.83 -7.10
N ARG A 339 -5.99 -31.68 -6.30
CA ARG A 339 -4.80 -30.91 -6.66
C ARG A 339 -4.21 -31.44 -7.97
N ASP A 340 -3.89 -30.55 -8.90
CA ASP A 340 -3.18 -30.96 -10.11
C ASP A 340 -1.73 -31.34 -9.74
N PRO A 341 -1.24 -32.53 -10.15
CA PRO A 341 0.12 -32.99 -9.84
C PRO A 341 1.23 -32.08 -10.39
N ARG A 342 0.90 -31.17 -11.31
CA ARG A 342 1.81 -30.16 -11.86
C ARG A 342 2.04 -28.98 -10.92
N GLU A 343 1.16 -28.74 -9.94
CA GLU A 343 1.39 -27.71 -8.93
C GLU A 343 2.42 -28.17 -7.90
N ARG A 344 3.61 -27.55 -7.92
CA ARG A 344 4.76 -27.95 -7.10
C ARG A 344 5.32 -26.79 -6.28
N LEU A 345 5.76 -27.08 -5.06
CA LEU A 345 6.54 -26.12 -4.28
C LEU A 345 7.86 -25.85 -5.00
N THR A 346 8.27 -24.59 -5.04
CA THR A 346 9.58 -24.20 -5.60
C THR A 346 10.73 -24.55 -4.65
N GLY A 347 10.42 -24.75 -3.36
CA GLY A 347 11.40 -24.83 -2.27
C GLY A 347 12.00 -23.47 -1.88
N GLY A 348 11.70 -22.42 -2.64
CA GLY A 348 12.08 -21.04 -2.31
C GLY A 348 11.23 -20.54 -1.14
N MET A 349 11.88 -20.18 -0.05
CA MET A 349 11.24 -19.51 1.09
C MET A 349 11.42 -18.01 1.01
N TRP A 350 10.57 -17.25 1.70
CA TRP A 350 10.78 -15.83 1.91
C TRP A 350 12.21 -15.55 2.41
N THR A 351 12.82 -14.48 1.93
CA THR A 351 14.08 -13.97 2.47
C THR A 351 13.97 -12.46 2.64
N PRO A 352 14.58 -11.89 3.69
CA PRO A 352 14.69 -10.44 3.80
C PRO A 352 15.54 -9.88 2.65
N PRO A 353 15.39 -8.59 2.34
CA PRO A 353 16.31 -7.90 1.45
C PRO A 353 17.77 -8.08 1.86
N PRO A 354 18.70 -8.34 0.93
CA PRO A 354 20.12 -8.41 1.24
C PRO A 354 20.62 -7.08 1.85
N PRO A 355 21.55 -7.11 2.83
CA PRO A 355 22.10 -5.88 3.42
C PRO A 355 22.70 -4.92 2.39
N GLU A 356 23.22 -5.46 1.30
CA GLU A 356 23.96 -4.68 0.30
C GLU A 356 22.99 -3.91 -0.60
N VAL A 357 21.80 -4.49 -0.81
CA VAL A 357 20.68 -3.82 -1.48
C VAL A 357 20.10 -2.75 -0.57
N LEU A 358 19.89 -3.07 0.71
CA LEU A 358 19.42 -2.09 1.70
C LEU A 358 20.34 -0.88 1.76
N GLU A 359 21.66 -1.09 1.85
CA GLU A 359 22.65 0.00 1.92
C GLU A 359 22.61 0.91 0.68
N ASP A 360 22.33 0.36 -0.50
CA ASP A 360 22.29 1.14 -1.74
C ASP A 360 20.97 1.92 -1.89
N VAL A 361 19.84 1.33 -1.49
CA VAL A 361 18.51 1.97 -1.62
C VAL A 361 18.12 2.85 -0.44
N LYS A 362 18.81 2.76 0.70
CA LYS A 362 18.44 3.44 1.94
C LYS A 362 18.24 4.95 1.76
N LEU A 363 17.37 5.53 2.58
CA LEU A 363 17.10 6.97 2.56
C LEU A 363 18.13 7.78 3.35
N GLU A 364 18.84 7.17 4.30
CA GLU A 364 19.91 7.79 5.08
C GLU A 364 20.98 8.40 4.16
N GLY A 365 21.35 9.64 4.45
CA GLY A 365 22.25 10.44 3.62
C GLY A 365 21.59 11.09 2.40
N LYS A 366 20.27 10.93 2.20
CA LYS A 366 19.54 11.45 1.03
C LYS A 366 18.43 12.42 1.44
N THR A 367 17.91 13.15 0.44
CA THR A 367 16.71 13.97 0.57
C THR A 367 15.52 13.25 -0.04
N ALA A 368 14.61 12.77 0.80
CA ALA A 368 13.37 12.16 0.38
C ALA A 368 12.37 13.23 -0.09
N LYS A 369 11.63 12.94 -1.16
CA LYS A 369 10.52 13.76 -1.66
C LYS A 369 9.23 13.12 -1.18
N VAL A 370 8.52 13.79 -0.28
CA VAL A 370 7.41 13.20 0.48
C VAL A 370 6.17 14.05 0.36
N ILE A 371 5.06 13.45 -0.08
CA ILE A 371 3.74 14.07 -0.01
C ILE A 371 3.10 13.64 1.31
N VAL A 372 2.58 14.62 2.07
CA VAL A 372 1.95 14.39 3.37
C VAL A 372 0.44 14.47 3.21
N LYS A 373 -0.29 13.51 3.80
CA LYS A 373 -1.75 13.50 3.89
C LYS A 373 -2.18 13.25 5.33
N MET A 374 -3.24 13.91 5.78
CA MET A 374 -3.90 13.63 7.05
C MET A 374 -5.39 13.54 6.81
N THR A 375 -5.93 12.36 7.08
CA THR A 375 -7.32 12.04 6.79
C THR A 375 -7.95 11.31 7.97
N HIS A 376 -9.15 11.73 8.35
CA HIS A 376 -9.94 11.08 9.38
C HIS A 376 -11.15 10.39 8.78
N ILE A 377 -11.46 9.19 9.27
CA ILE A 377 -12.74 8.55 9.09
C ILE A 377 -13.55 8.86 10.35
N VAL A 378 -14.67 9.58 10.20
CA VAL A 378 -15.54 9.94 11.32
C VAL A 378 -16.92 9.30 11.11
N LEU A 379 -17.34 8.50 12.09
CA LEU A 379 -18.65 7.88 12.16
C LEU A 379 -19.47 8.49 13.29
N THR A 380 -20.73 8.79 13.03
CA THR A 380 -21.64 9.43 13.98
C THR A 380 -22.87 8.55 14.23
N PRO A 381 -23.68 8.80 15.27
CA PRO A 381 -24.93 8.07 15.48
C PRO A 381 -25.91 8.13 14.29
N ASP A 382 -25.84 9.19 13.47
CA ASP A 382 -26.62 9.33 12.23
C ASP A 382 -25.97 8.61 11.03
N ARG A 383 -24.70 8.25 11.16
CA ARG A 383 -23.89 7.60 10.12
C ARG A 383 -22.96 6.55 10.75
N ARG A 384 -23.56 5.43 11.14
CA ARG A 384 -22.97 4.44 12.05
C ARG A 384 -21.97 3.49 11.41
N TRP A 385 -21.89 3.44 10.08
CA TRP A 385 -21.00 2.54 9.36
C TRP A 385 -20.36 3.19 8.13
N TYR A 386 -19.23 2.61 7.75
CA TYR A 386 -18.47 2.87 6.54
C TYR A 386 -18.31 1.56 5.78
N THR A 387 -18.66 1.53 4.50
CA THR A 387 -18.71 0.32 3.68
C THR A 387 -17.38 -0.08 3.06
N GLY A 388 -16.28 0.59 3.42
CA GLY A 388 -14.99 0.42 2.77
C GLY A 388 -14.78 1.39 1.61
N GLY A 389 -13.53 1.49 1.18
CA GLY A 389 -13.07 2.49 0.22
C GLY A 389 -12.98 1.92 -1.17
N ASP A 390 -12.87 2.82 -2.14
CA ASP A 390 -12.52 2.42 -3.50
C ASP A 390 -11.08 1.91 -3.51
N TRP A 391 -10.86 0.87 -4.31
CA TRP A 391 -9.51 0.42 -4.65
C TRP A 391 -8.78 1.56 -5.35
N ARG A 392 -7.55 1.83 -4.94
CA ARG A 392 -6.76 2.93 -5.48
C ARG A 392 -5.27 2.66 -5.43
N VAL A 393 -4.53 3.47 -6.16
CA VAL A 393 -3.10 3.73 -6.00
C VAL A 393 -2.92 5.23 -5.79
N GLU A 394 -1.79 5.66 -5.23
CA GLU A 394 -1.61 7.04 -4.79
C GLU A 394 -0.77 7.86 -5.78
N GLY A 395 -1.31 8.98 -6.26
CA GLY A 395 -0.62 9.87 -7.20
C GLY A 395 -0.56 9.35 -8.63
N LEU A 396 -0.21 10.22 -9.59
CA LEU A 396 -0.09 9.92 -11.01
C LEU A 396 1.39 9.81 -11.40
N LYS A 397 1.64 9.57 -12.70
CA LYS A 397 3.00 9.39 -13.23
C LYS A 397 3.90 10.62 -13.05
N ASN A 398 3.34 11.82 -13.00
CA ASN A 398 4.09 13.07 -12.80
C ASN A 398 4.61 13.25 -11.37
N GLU A 399 3.95 12.65 -10.36
CA GLU A 399 4.42 12.65 -8.96
C GLU A 399 5.46 11.57 -8.68
N ARG A 400 5.47 10.48 -9.47
CA ARG A 400 6.37 9.32 -9.30
C ARG A 400 6.34 8.75 -7.88
N THR A 401 5.15 8.59 -7.30
CA THR A 401 4.98 7.93 -5.99
C THR A 401 5.27 6.43 -6.10
N VAL A 402 6.30 5.96 -5.41
CA VAL A 402 6.76 4.55 -5.48
C VAL A 402 6.36 3.73 -4.26
N ALA A 403 6.15 4.36 -3.11
CA ALA A 403 5.76 3.69 -1.87
C ALA A 403 4.84 4.58 -1.01
N CYS A 404 3.97 3.94 -0.23
CA CYS A 404 3.03 4.63 0.65
C CYS A 404 3.22 4.14 2.09
N GLY A 405 3.41 5.07 3.02
CA GLY A 405 3.42 4.84 4.45
C GLY A 405 2.12 5.35 5.08
N VAL A 406 1.46 4.54 5.91
CA VAL A 406 0.22 4.88 6.62
C VAL A 406 0.42 4.67 8.11
N TYR A 407 0.11 5.68 8.91
CA TYR A 407 0.20 5.69 10.37
C TYR A 407 -1.18 5.92 10.98
N CYS A 408 -1.67 4.96 11.76
CA CYS A 408 -2.87 5.15 12.57
C CYS A 408 -2.46 5.75 13.91
N TYR A 409 -2.66 7.06 14.09
CA TYR A 409 -2.24 7.75 15.31
C TYR A 409 -3.31 7.83 16.38
N GLN A 410 -4.58 7.58 16.03
CA GLN A 410 -5.67 7.56 17.00
C GLN A 410 -6.87 6.78 16.46
N GLN A 411 -7.45 5.91 17.26
CA GLN A 411 -8.69 5.21 16.94
C GLN A 411 -9.59 5.10 18.17
N GLU A 412 -10.87 5.44 18.02
CA GLU A 412 -11.84 5.35 19.12
C GLU A 412 -13.22 4.92 18.62
N ASN A 413 -13.89 4.08 19.41
CA ASN A 413 -15.29 3.67 19.22
C ASN A 413 -15.62 3.12 17.81
N ILE A 414 -14.66 2.49 17.13
CA ILE A 414 -14.87 1.82 15.83
C ILE A 414 -14.41 0.36 15.91
N THR A 415 -15.03 -0.54 15.16
CA THR A 415 -14.56 -1.92 14.93
C THR A 415 -13.17 -1.94 14.27
N GLU A 416 -12.60 -3.12 14.07
CA GLU A 416 -11.28 -3.27 13.48
C GLU A 416 -11.21 -2.59 12.10
N TYR A 417 -10.16 -1.80 11.85
CA TYR A 417 -9.94 -1.06 10.60
C TYR A 417 -8.56 -1.37 10.02
N GLY A 418 -8.41 -1.29 8.71
CA GLY A 418 -7.14 -1.54 8.05
C GLY A 418 -7.21 -1.51 6.53
N LEU A 419 -6.15 -1.99 5.90
CA LEU A 419 -5.96 -1.94 4.45
C LEU A 419 -6.05 -3.33 3.84
N SER A 420 -6.80 -3.45 2.75
CA SER A 420 -6.76 -4.60 1.85
C SER A 420 -5.87 -4.27 0.65
N PHE A 421 -5.17 -5.27 0.13
CA PHE A 421 -4.25 -5.12 -1.00
C PHE A 421 -4.60 -6.10 -2.12
N ARG A 422 -4.46 -5.63 -3.36
CA ARG A 422 -4.50 -6.44 -4.57
C ARG A 422 -3.47 -5.92 -5.57
N ARG A 423 -3.16 -6.72 -6.59
CA ARG A 423 -2.26 -6.32 -7.67
C ARG A 423 -2.81 -6.75 -9.02
N GLY A 424 -2.46 -6.01 -10.07
CA GLY A 424 -2.72 -6.41 -11.45
C GLY A 424 -1.82 -7.59 -11.87
N PHE A 425 -2.33 -8.45 -12.74
CA PHE A 425 -1.56 -9.55 -13.33
C PHE A 425 -1.74 -9.61 -14.85
N ASP A 426 -0.76 -10.19 -15.55
CA ASP A 426 -0.87 -10.40 -16.99
C ASP A 426 -1.73 -11.62 -17.31
N LYS A 427 -2.58 -11.48 -18.33
CA LYS A 427 -3.42 -12.57 -18.84
C LYS A 427 -2.69 -13.22 -20.01
N ASP A 428 -1.77 -14.12 -19.68
CA ASP A 428 -1.20 -15.00 -20.70
C ASP A 428 -2.24 -16.03 -21.15
N LYS A 429 -2.61 -15.97 -22.43
CA LYS A 429 -3.64 -16.86 -23.03
C LYS A 429 -3.27 -18.35 -22.97
N GLU A 430 -1.98 -18.68 -22.80
CA GLU A 430 -1.51 -20.05 -22.69
C GLU A 430 -1.54 -20.59 -21.24
N GLU A 431 -1.56 -19.71 -20.22
CA GLU A 431 -1.58 -20.11 -18.80
C GLU A 431 -2.98 -20.32 -18.22
N GLU A 432 -4.04 -19.78 -18.86
CA GLU A 432 -5.43 -19.95 -18.40
C GLU A 432 -5.89 -21.42 -18.33
N GLU A 433 -5.26 -22.32 -19.09
CA GLU A 433 -5.58 -23.75 -19.13
C GLU A 433 -4.67 -24.61 -18.21
N MET A 434 -3.78 -23.98 -17.43
CA MET A 434 -2.65 -24.63 -16.78
C MET A 434 -2.58 -24.42 -15.26
N GLY A 435 -3.64 -24.06 -14.53
CA GLY A 435 -3.54 -24.01 -13.05
C GLY A 435 -4.74 -23.40 -12.34
N PHE A 436 -4.89 -23.66 -11.04
CA PHE A 436 -5.93 -23.04 -10.22
C PHE A 436 -5.43 -21.75 -9.61
N PHE A 437 -6.12 -20.62 -9.84
CA PHE A 437 -5.62 -19.29 -9.49
C PHE A 437 -6.53 -18.47 -8.55
N GLY A 438 -7.61 -19.03 -8.04
CA GLY A 438 -8.46 -18.36 -7.02
C GLY A 438 -9.20 -17.10 -7.50
N THR A 439 -9.13 -16.76 -8.79
CA THR A 439 -9.85 -15.62 -9.41
C THR A 439 -10.67 -16.11 -10.62
N GLU A 440 -11.68 -15.34 -11.04
CA GLU A 440 -12.50 -15.65 -12.21
C GLU A 440 -11.75 -15.40 -13.52
N SER A 441 -12.23 -15.98 -14.64
CA SER A 441 -11.59 -15.82 -15.97
C SER A 441 -11.54 -14.37 -16.45
N ASN A 442 -12.48 -13.54 -16.00
CA ASN A 442 -12.55 -12.14 -16.39
C ASN A 442 -11.75 -11.21 -15.47
N ASP A 443 -11.28 -11.67 -14.32
CA ASP A 443 -10.48 -10.87 -13.39
C ASP A 443 -9.11 -10.55 -13.99
N THR A 444 -8.59 -9.34 -13.79
CA THR A 444 -7.20 -8.97 -14.11
C THR A 444 -6.46 -8.41 -12.90
N CYS A 445 -7.04 -8.59 -11.71
CA CYS A 445 -6.42 -8.29 -10.42
C CYS A 445 -6.60 -9.45 -9.46
N GLN A 446 -5.62 -9.67 -8.60
CA GLN A 446 -5.65 -10.70 -7.57
C GLN A 446 -5.40 -10.10 -6.19
N GLY A 447 -6.22 -10.49 -5.20
CA GLY A 447 -6.03 -10.12 -3.80
C GLY A 447 -4.74 -10.74 -3.24
N ILE A 448 -3.93 -9.96 -2.53
CA ILE A 448 -2.65 -10.43 -1.99
C ILE A 448 -2.59 -10.42 -0.45
N GLY A 449 -3.60 -9.84 0.20
CA GLY A 449 -3.77 -9.90 1.64
C GLY A 449 -4.30 -8.60 2.23
N ASN A 450 -4.32 -8.53 3.56
CA ASN A 450 -4.78 -7.38 4.32
C ASN A 450 -3.92 -7.14 5.58
N VAL A 451 -3.88 -5.90 6.05
CA VAL A 451 -3.13 -5.47 7.24
C VAL A 451 -4.00 -4.57 8.11
N GLU A 452 -4.16 -4.94 9.38
CA GLU A 452 -4.89 -4.14 10.36
C GLU A 452 -4.08 -2.92 10.80
N LEU A 453 -4.74 -1.76 10.85
CA LEU A 453 -4.17 -0.48 11.27
C LEU A 453 -4.54 -0.17 12.73
N MET A 454 -3.82 -0.82 13.64
CA MET A 454 -3.96 -0.56 15.07
C MET A 454 -3.40 0.81 15.45
N GLU A 455 -3.87 1.37 16.56
CA GLU A 455 -3.31 2.62 17.07
C GLU A 455 -1.80 2.51 17.34
N ASN A 456 -1.07 3.56 16.93
CA ASN A 456 0.38 3.64 16.94
C ASN A 456 1.10 2.57 16.07
N ARG A 457 0.43 2.02 15.04
CA ARG A 457 1.06 1.18 14.00
C ARG A 457 1.34 1.98 12.74
N GLY A 458 2.56 1.85 12.21
CA GLY A 458 2.93 2.28 10.86
C GLY A 458 2.99 1.10 9.90
N VAL A 459 2.53 1.29 8.66
CA VAL A 459 2.60 0.29 7.58
C VAL A 459 3.15 0.96 6.32
N VAL A 460 4.09 0.33 5.63
CA VAL A 460 4.60 0.77 4.33
C VAL A 460 4.42 -0.33 3.30
N PHE A 461 3.95 0.04 2.11
CA PHE A 461 3.75 -0.85 0.98
C PHE A 461 4.16 -0.16 -0.32
N PRO A 462 4.54 -0.93 -1.36
CA PRO A 462 4.84 -0.38 -2.67
C PRO A 462 3.56 0.11 -3.33
N ASN A 463 3.63 1.24 -4.03
CA ASN A 463 2.45 1.86 -4.65
C ASN A 463 1.90 1.02 -5.82
N ILE A 464 2.62 0.01 -6.30
CA ILE A 464 2.13 -0.99 -7.28
C ILE A 464 1.02 -1.88 -6.71
N TYR A 465 0.84 -1.91 -5.39
CA TYR A 465 -0.28 -2.59 -4.76
C TYR A 465 -1.46 -1.64 -4.67
N HIS A 466 -2.53 -1.99 -5.38
CA HIS A 466 -3.81 -1.33 -5.21
C HIS A 466 -4.27 -1.58 -3.77
N ASN A 467 -4.65 -0.52 -3.07
CA ASN A 467 -5.08 -0.58 -1.69
C ASN A 467 -6.49 -0.02 -1.52
N ARG A 468 -7.17 -0.44 -0.45
CA ARG A 468 -8.40 0.20 0.03
C ARG A 468 -8.52 0.03 1.53
N GLY A 469 -9.20 0.97 2.18
CA GLY A 469 -9.71 0.79 3.54
C GLY A 469 -10.86 -0.22 3.57
N TRP A 470 -10.89 -1.12 4.54
CA TRP A 470 -12.03 -2.04 4.70
C TRP A 470 -13.18 -1.42 5.52
N ALA A 471 -14.34 -2.08 5.50
CA ALA A 471 -15.55 -1.60 6.15
C ALA A 471 -15.45 -1.63 7.68
N CYS A 472 -16.03 -0.64 8.36
CA CYS A 472 -16.06 -0.56 9.82
C CYS A 472 -17.34 0.14 10.32
N CYS A 473 -17.65 -0.01 11.60
CA CYS A 473 -18.80 0.62 12.26
C CYS A 473 -18.49 1.04 13.70
N LEU A 474 -19.41 1.82 14.27
CA LEU A 474 -19.39 2.16 15.68
C LEU A 474 -19.51 0.92 16.57
N ARG A 475 -18.70 0.86 17.64
CA ARG A 475 -18.86 -0.17 18.71
C ARG A 475 -20.02 0.18 19.63
N ASP A 476 -20.12 1.45 20.01
CA ASP A 476 -21.24 2.07 20.71
C ASP A 476 -21.93 3.04 19.74
N GLU A 477 -23.07 2.62 19.19
CA GLU A 477 -23.84 3.39 18.19
C GLU A 477 -24.39 4.72 18.72
N THR A 478 -24.31 4.99 20.03
CA THR A 478 -24.78 6.25 20.64
C THR A 478 -23.71 7.34 20.67
N LYS A 479 -22.46 7.01 20.34
CA LYS A 479 -21.32 7.94 20.39
C LYS A 479 -20.63 8.00 19.04
N THR A 480 -20.02 9.14 18.75
CA THR A 480 -19.11 9.29 17.61
C THR A 480 -17.91 8.37 17.78
N GLY A 481 -17.37 7.89 16.67
CA GLY A 481 -16.13 7.11 16.61
C GLY A 481 -15.29 7.58 15.43
N TYR A 482 -13.99 7.30 15.48
CA TYR A 482 -13.07 7.74 14.45
C TYR A 482 -11.86 6.82 14.26
N VAL A 483 -11.28 6.91 13.07
CA VAL A 483 -9.91 6.47 12.75
C VAL A 483 -9.17 7.68 12.19
N LYS A 484 -8.02 8.04 12.75
CA LYS A 484 -7.22 9.16 12.30
C LYS A 484 -5.89 8.68 11.72
N LEU A 485 -5.64 9.05 10.46
CA LEU A 485 -4.55 8.53 9.65
C LEU A 485 -3.62 9.66 9.18
N LEU A 486 -2.31 9.44 9.30
CA LEU A 486 -1.26 10.22 8.67
C LEU A 486 -0.62 9.36 7.59
N GLU A 487 -0.53 9.85 6.37
CA GLU A 487 0.11 9.15 5.26
C GLU A 487 1.33 9.94 4.75
N PHE A 488 2.40 9.21 4.45
CA PHE A 488 3.57 9.69 3.75
C PHE A 488 3.66 8.96 2.42
N LEU A 489 3.50 9.68 1.31
CA LEU A 489 3.70 9.12 -0.02
C LEU A 489 5.12 9.45 -0.46
N LEU A 490 5.95 8.43 -0.60
CA LEU A 490 7.33 8.56 -1.00
C LEU A 490 7.41 8.60 -2.52
N CYS A 491 7.80 9.76 -3.05
CA CYS A 491 8.16 9.91 -4.45
C CYS A 491 9.55 9.30 -4.71
N GLU A 492 9.82 8.99 -5.97
CA GLU A 492 11.08 8.45 -6.46
C GLU A 492 12.31 9.16 -5.84
N PRO A 493 13.07 8.44 -4.97
CA PRO A 493 14.16 9.03 -4.21
C PRO A 493 15.47 9.16 -4.99
N SER A 494 15.59 8.58 -6.19
CA SER A 494 16.80 8.74 -7.01
C SER A 494 16.97 10.17 -7.53
N GLU A 495 18.22 10.59 -7.68
CA GLU A 495 18.58 11.90 -8.24
C GLU A 495 18.22 12.02 -9.72
N GLU A 496 18.10 10.89 -10.43
CA GLU A 496 17.77 10.83 -11.86
C GLU A 496 16.35 11.33 -12.17
N PHE A 497 15.43 11.27 -11.19
CA PHE A 497 14.05 11.75 -11.34
C PHE A 497 13.83 13.03 -10.53
N THR A 498 14.02 14.17 -11.20
CA THR A 498 13.73 15.49 -10.61
C THR A 498 12.28 15.87 -10.88
N ILE A 499 11.48 15.94 -9.82
CA ILE A 499 10.12 16.49 -9.83
C ILE A 499 10.11 17.82 -9.06
N GLN A 500 9.11 18.68 -9.32
CA GLN A 500 8.93 19.93 -8.59
C GLN A 500 8.62 19.64 -7.11
N THR A 501 9.17 20.44 -6.20
CA THR A 501 8.96 20.28 -4.75
C THR A 501 8.51 21.60 -4.13
N THR A 502 8.11 21.58 -2.88
CA THR A 502 7.84 22.81 -2.13
C THR A 502 9.09 23.63 -1.81
N ARG A 503 10.31 23.15 -2.16
CA ARG A 503 11.51 23.97 -2.08
C ARG A 503 11.53 25.02 -3.17
N ASN A 504 11.17 24.63 -4.40
CA ASN A 504 11.27 25.51 -5.55
C ASN A 504 9.93 26.15 -5.91
N VAL A 505 8.80 25.54 -5.57
CA VAL A 505 7.46 26.13 -5.70
C VAL A 505 7.10 26.87 -4.41
N PRO A 506 6.71 28.15 -4.45
CA PRO A 506 6.26 28.88 -3.27
C PRO A 506 4.86 28.45 -2.85
N ALA A 507 4.59 28.53 -1.54
CA ALA A 507 3.25 28.31 -0.98
C ALA A 507 2.19 29.19 -1.66
N GLN A 508 1.11 28.55 -2.11
CA GLN A 508 0.07 29.17 -2.95
C GLN A 508 -1.11 29.72 -2.11
N GLN A 509 -1.13 29.46 -0.80
CA GLN A 509 -2.19 29.87 0.13
C GLN A 509 -2.23 31.41 0.31
N PRO A 510 -3.43 32.04 0.29
CA PRO A 510 -3.61 33.47 0.54
C PRO A 510 -3.04 33.94 1.87
N GLU A 511 -3.24 33.16 2.94
CA GLU A 511 -2.78 33.51 4.29
C GLU A 511 -1.24 33.58 4.35
N ILE A 512 -0.55 32.68 3.66
CA ILE A 512 0.92 32.67 3.60
C ILE A 512 1.44 33.88 2.84
N ARG A 513 0.77 34.24 1.74
CA ARG A 513 1.10 35.47 1.02
C ARG A 513 0.93 36.69 1.92
N GLN A 514 -0.17 36.77 2.67
CA GLN A 514 -0.42 37.87 3.61
C GLN A 514 0.63 37.94 4.72
N GLU A 515 1.01 36.82 5.33
CA GLU A 515 2.08 36.76 6.34
C GLU A 515 3.42 37.25 5.77
N ARG A 516 3.78 36.81 4.56
CA ARG A 516 5.01 37.23 3.87
C ARG A 516 5.02 38.72 3.55
N LEU A 517 3.93 39.26 3.02
CA LEU A 517 3.79 40.70 2.75
C LEU A 517 3.86 41.51 4.05
N HIS A 518 3.24 41.01 5.13
CA HIS A 518 3.30 41.66 6.43
C HIS A 518 4.74 41.69 6.97
N ALA A 519 5.45 40.56 6.95
CA ALA A 519 6.83 40.45 7.37
C ALA A 519 7.77 41.34 6.54
N LEU A 520 7.59 41.37 5.22
CA LEU A 520 8.31 42.26 4.31
C LEU A 520 8.12 43.73 4.69
N ARG A 521 6.85 44.18 4.82
CA ARG A 521 6.53 45.55 5.23
C ARG A 521 7.14 45.91 6.59
N GLN A 522 7.08 45.00 7.56
CA GLN A 522 7.69 45.20 8.87
C GLN A 522 9.22 45.35 8.77
N ALA A 523 9.89 44.47 8.01
CA ALA A 523 11.34 44.54 7.81
C ALA A 523 11.77 45.85 7.13
N CYS A 524 11.02 46.31 6.13
CA CYS A 524 11.27 47.59 5.44
C CYS A 524 11.08 48.79 6.38
N LYS A 525 10.06 48.77 7.25
CA LYS A 525 9.81 49.80 8.27
C LYS A 525 10.89 49.84 9.34
N LEU A 526 11.27 48.69 9.90
CA LEU A 526 12.29 48.58 10.97
C LEU A 526 13.66 49.07 10.51
N ARG A 527 13.97 48.95 9.21
CA ARG A 527 15.23 49.44 8.63
C ARG A 527 15.17 50.87 8.11
N GLY A 528 14.00 51.53 8.10
CA GLY A 528 13.82 52.94 7.72
C GLY A 528 14.37 53.32 6.34
N ARG A 529 14.46 52.38 5.40
CA ARG A 529 15.34 52.50 4.22
C ARG A 529 14.65 52.49 2.86
N LEU A 530 13.39 52.09 2.75
CA LEU A 530 12.70 51.96 1.46
C LEU A 530 11.45 52.86 1.41
N PRO A 531 11.33 53.74 0.40
CA PRO A 531 10.09 54.45 0.10
C PRO A 531 8.92 53.49 -0.16
N PRO A 532 7.66 53.88 0.13
CA PRO A 532 6.48 53.05 -0.11
C PRO A 532 6.38 52.52 -1.54
N GLU A 533 6.80 53.30 -2.54
CA GLU A 533 6.76 52.94 -3.96
C GLU A 533 7.63 51.71 -4.24
N LEU A 534 8.84 51.65 -3.68
CA LEU A 534 9.72 50.48 -3.81
C LEU A 534 9.19 49.28 -3.02
N ILE A 535 8.46 49.50 -1.92
CA ILE A 535 7.81 48.40 -1.19
C ILE A 535 6.71 47.80 -2.08
N TYR A 536 5.86 48.61 -2.71
CA TYR A 536 4.83 48.12 -3.63
C TYR A 536 5.42 47.37 -4.82
N GLU A 537 6.50 47.87 -5.41
CA GLU A 537 7.23 47.18 -6.49
C GLU A 537 7.77 45.80 -6.05
N ILE A 538 8.31 45.69 -4.82
CA ILE A 538 8.74 44.38 -4.28
C ILE A 538 7.53 43.45 -4.03
N GLU A 539 6.39 43.98 -3.59
CA GLU A 539 5.18 43.19 -3.36
C GLU A 539 4.60 42.58 -4.65
N GLU A 540 4.74 43.28 -5.78
CA GLU A 540 4.40 42.78 -7.11
C GLU A 540 5.27 41.59 -7.53
N HIS A 541 6.52 41.52 -7.04
CA HIS A 541 7.41 40.39 -7.28
C HIS A 541 7.19 39.19 -6.34
N VAL A 542 6.41 39.34 -5.27
CA VAL A 542 6.03 38.19 -4.44
C VAL A 542 5.03 37.36 -5.25
N PRO A 543 5.22 36.03 -5.41
CA PRO A 543 4.32 35.18 -6.19
C PRO A 543 2.85 35.30 -5.76
N PRO A 544 1.90 35.41 -6.70
CA PRO A 544 0.48 35.51 -6.37
C PRO A 544 0.00 34.24 -5.66
N SER A 545 -1.02 34.41 -4.80
CA SER A 545 -1.74 33.28 -4.22
C SER A 545 -2.89 32.85 -5.12
N ILE A 546 -3.34 31.61 -4.97
CA ILE A 546 -4.61 31.13 -5.54
C ILE A 546 -5.70 31.42 -4.51
N SER A 547 -6.89 31.89 -4.94
CA SER A 547 -7.98 32.10 -3.99
C SER A 547 -8.52 30.76 -3.44
N LYS A 548 -9.18 30.78 -2.28
CA LYS A 548 -9.78 29.55 -1.72
C LYS A 548 -10.83 28.93 -2.64
N ASP A 549 -11.60 29.77 -3.33
CA ASP A 549 -12.65 29.31 -4.25
C ASP A 549 -12.03 28.61 -5.47
N GLU A 550 -11.02 29.21 -6.10
CA GLU A 550 -10.27 28.57 -7.21
C GLU A 550 -9.58 27.28 -6.76
N ALA A 551 -8.97 27.28 -5.57
CA ALA A 551 -8.34 26.09 -5.01
C ALA A 551 -9.34 24.94 -4.81
N MET A 552 -10.57 25.25 -4.40
CA MET A 552 -11.64 24.26 -4.23
C MET A 552 -12.20 23.77 -5.58
N GLU A 553 -12.23 24.62 -6.61
CA GLU A 553 -12.55 24.22 -7.99
C GLU A 553 -11.51 23.22 -8.51
N TYR A 554 -10.22 23.55 -8.41
CA TYR A 554 -9.14 22.64 -8.79
C TYR A 554 -9.15 21.34 -7.99
N TYR A 555 -9.47 21.39 -6.70
CA TYR A 555 -9.62 20.19 -5.87
C TYR A 555 -10.68 19.24 -6.44
N GLY A 556 -11.83 19.77 -6.87
CA GLY A 556 -12.89 18.99 -7.51
C GLY A 556 -12.49 18.42 -8.88
N GLU A 557 -11.76 19.18 -9.68
CA GLU A 557 -11.24 18.71 -10.98
C GLU A 557 -10.19 17.60 -10.83
N ILE A 558 -9.23 17.75 -9.91
CA ILE A 558 -8.23 16.71 -9.62
C ILE A 558 -8.89 15.45 -9.10
N TRP A 559 -9.93 15.59 -8.28
CA TRP A 559 -10.68 14.43 -7.81
C TRP A 559 -11.35 13.69 -8.98
N THR A 560 -11.89 14.42 -9.95
CA THR A 560 -12.49 13.86 -11.15
C THR A 560 -11.45 13.14 -12.01
N GLU A 561 -10.30 13.77 -12.27
CA GLU A 561 -9.17 13.17 -12.99
C GLU A 561 -8.62 11.94 -12.26
N GLY A 562 -8.49 12.00 -10.94
CA GLY A 562 -8.05 10.89 -10.09
C GLY A 562 -9.04 9.74 -10.05
N VAL A 563 -10.35 9.99 -10.09
CA VAL A 563 -11.39 8.96 -10.22
C VAL A 563 -11.31 8.32 -11.60
N GLU A 564 -11.25 9.09 -12.68
CA GLU A 564 -11.08 8.55 -14.03
C GLU A 564 -9.83 7.68 -14.15
N TRP A 565 -8.73 8.11 -13.54
CA TRP A 565 -7.49 7.34 -13.51
C TRP A 565 -7.59 6.09 -12.64
N THR A 566 -8.19 6.21 -11.45
CA THR A 566 -8.41 5.06 -10.59
C THR A 566 -9.32 4.05 -11.30
N GLU A 567 -10.47 4.46 -11.80
CA GLU A 567 -11.38 3.63 -12.60
C GLU A 567 -10.67 2.98 -13.78
N CYS A 568 -9.78 3.70 -14.46
CA CYS A 568 -8.95 3.11 -15.50
C CYS A 568 -8.07 1.96 -14.96
N ILE A 569 -7.34 2.18 -13.86
CA ILE A 569 -6.53 1.13 -13.22
C ILE A 569 -7.40 -0.01 -12.71
N LEU A 570 -8.61 0.27 -12.24
CA LEU A 570 -9.58 -0.74 -11.83
C LEU A 570 -10.13 -1.52 -13.02
N GLN A 571 -10.34 -0.88 -14.17
CA GLN A 571 -10.73 -1.52 -15.42
C GLN A 571 -9.58 -2.37 -16.00
N MET A 572 -8.33 -1.92 -15.88
CA MET A 572 -7.13 -2.75 -16.10
C MET A 572 -7.09 -3.96 -15.16
N GLY A 573 -7.90 -3.97 -14.09
CA GLY A 573 -8.08 -4.99 -13.04
C GLY A 573 -9.34 -5.86 -13.14
N GLY A 574 -10.16 -5.70 -14.19
CA GLY A 574 -11.38 -6.46 -14.41
C GLY A 574 -12.58 -5.70 -13.89
N ASP A 575 -13.73 -5.92 -14.51
CA ASP A 575 -14.92 -5.10 -14.36
C ASP A 575 -15.46 -5.10 -12.92
N ALA A 576 -15.09 -4.08 -12.12
CA ALA A 576 -15.67 -3.85 -10.81
C ALA A 576 -17.19 -3.54 -10.89
N SER A 577 -17.74 -3.26 -12.08
CA SER A 577 -19.16 -2.93 -12.25
C SER A 577 -20.10 -4.11 -11.99
N PHE A 578 -19.59 -5.35 -11.95
CA PHE A 578 -20.40 -6.51 -11.58
C PHE A 578 -20.72 -6.60 -10.08
N TYR A 579 -19.95 -5.91 -9.22
CA TYR A 579 -20.15 -5.95 -7.76
C TYR A 579 -21.01 -4.82 -7.19
N VAL A 580 -21.40 -3.84 -8.01
CA VAL A 580 -22.19 -2.66 -7.57
C VAL A 580 -23.69 -2.81 -7.89
N ARG A 581 -24.12 -3.87 -8.59
CA ARG A 581 -25.52 -4.08 -8.96
C ARG A 581 -26.20 -5.22 -8.20
N SER A 582 -26.38 -5.05 -6.89
CA SER A 582 -27.53 -5.63 -6.20
C SER A 582 -27.91 -4.81 -4.97
N LYS A 583 -28.90 -3.92 -5.15
CA LYS A 583 -29.79 -3.56 -4.04
C LYS A 583 -30.89 -4.62 -3.99
N PRO A 584 -31.05 -5.33 -2.86
CA PRO A 584 -32.38 -5.78 -2.46
C PRO A 584 -32.84 -5.05 -1.20
N THR A 585 -34.15 -4.89 -1.19
CA THR A 585 -35.03 -4.21 -0.25
C THR A 585 -35.13 -4.90 1.11
N ASN A 586 -35.20 -4.09 2.17
CA ASN A 586 -35.96 -4.32 3.42
C ASN A 586 -35.60 -5.47 4.38
N GLU A 587 -34.40 -6.02 4.39
CA GLU A 587 -33.96 -6.91 5.49
C GLU A 587 -32.72 -6.36 6.22
N SER A 588 -32.71 -6.55 7.54
CA SER A 588 -31.66 -6.09 8.47
C SER A 588 -30.29 -6.61 8.02
N PHE A 589 -29.39 -5.67 7.72
CA PHE A 589 -28.08 -5.92 7.15
C PHE A 589 -27.12 -6.45 8.22
N ASP A 590 -26.82 -7.75 8.20
CA ASP A 590 -25.83 -8.37 9.09
C ASP A 590 -24.42 -8.07 8.54
N MET A 591 -23.75 -7.07 9.12
CA MET A 591 -22.50 -6.46 8.59
C MET A 591 -21.25 -7.36 8.62
N ILE A 592 -21.40 -8.66 8.83
CA ILE A 592 -20.30 -9.63 8.82
C ILE A 592 -20.28 -10.48 7.53
N SER A 593 -21.26 -10.34 6.64
CA SER A 593 -21.33 -11.15 5.42
C SER A 593 -21.73 -10.34 4.19
N SER A 594 -20.74 -9.83 3.46
CA SER A 594 -20.88 -9.52 2.04
C SER A 594 -19.60 -9.94 1.32
N PRO A 595 -19.66 -10.68 0.19
CA PRO A 595 -18.53 -11.41 -0.39
C PRO A 595 -17.40 -10.53 -0.95
N THR A 596 -17.52 -9.21 -0.89
CA THR A 596 -16.59 -8.24 -1.49
C THR A 596 -15.55 -7.68 -0.52
N SER A 597 -15.43 -8.21 0.71
CA SER A 597 -14.29 -7.97 1.61
C SER A 597 -13.09 -8.92 1.38
N TYR A 598 -13.15 -9.78 0.35
CA TYR A 598 -12.17 -10.81 0.00
C TYR A 598 -11.76 -11.70 1.19
N LEU A 599 -12.77 -12.34 1.80
CA LEU A 599 -12.69 -13.60 2.57
C LEU A 599 -11.49 -13.76 3.53
N TRP A 600 -11.39 -12.88 4.53
CA TRP A 600 -10.77 -13.16 5.83
C TRP A 600 -11.50 -12.46 6.98
N THR A 601 -12.69 -12.97 7.32
CA THR A 601 -13.31 -12.79 8.65
C THR A 601 -13.65 -14.10 9.35
N THR A 602 -13.18 -15.26 8.87
CA THR A 602 -13.34 -16.54 9.59
C THR A 602 -12.08 -16.98 10.33
N PHE A 603 -11.51 -16.07 11.11
CA PHE A 603 -11.09 -16.44 12.46
C PHE A 603 -11.94 -15.61 13.40
N LYS A 604 -13.00 -16.23 13.94
CA LYS A 604 -13.90 -15.60 14.91
C LYS A 604 -13.10 -14.74 15.87
N THR A 605 -13.42 -13.45 15.85
CA THR A 605 -13.11 -12.49 16.89
C THR A 605 -13.25 -13.16 18.25
N ARG A 606 -12.28 -12.93 19.14
CA ARG A 606 -12.40 -13.29 20.55
C ARG A 606 -13.69 -12.66 21.08
N TYR A 607 -14.71 -13.49 21.30
CA TYR A 607 -15.72 -13.23 22.31
C TYR A 607 -15.19 -13.72 23.66
#